data_AF-A0A820RV26-F1
#
_entry.id   AF-A0A820RV26-F1
#
_cell.length_a   1.000
_cell.length_b   1.000
_cell.length_c   1.000
_cell.angle_alpha   90.00
_cell.angle_beta   90.00
_cell.angle_gamma   90.00
#
_symmetry.space_group_name_H-M   'P 1'
#
loop_
_entity.id
_entity.type
_entity.pdbx_description
1 polymer ?
#
loop_
_entity_poly.entity_id
_entity_poly.type
_entity_poly.pdbx_seq_one_letter_code
_entity_poly.pdbx_strand_id
1 'polypeptide(L)' 'IPSKDQPLLVRKVLKGIWFITSHTNKIRKFRLKSFGRPANEHKFTKKEGDQITVADYFRDKWNINLR' A
#
# COMPACT_ATOMS: atom_id res chain seq x y z
N ILE A 1 -4.89 16.11 -20.92
CA ILE A 1 -3.51 15.76 -20.50
C ILE A 1 -3.40 16.15 -19.02
N PRO A 2 -3.22 15.21 -18.08
CA PRO A 2 -3.07 15.58 -16.68
C PRO A 2 -1.81 16.44 -16.54
N SER A 3 -1.95 17.65 -15.99
CA SER A 3 -0.81 18.54 -15.79
C SER A 3 0.19 17.88 -14.84
N LYS A 4 1.49 18.06 -15.09
CA LYS A 4 2.58 17.46 -14.30
C LYS A 4 2.50 17.78 -12.80
N ASP A 5 1.69 18.78 -12.41
CA ASP A 5 1.46 19.22 -11.04
C ASP A 5 0.37 18.42 -10.28
N GLN A 6 -0.56 17.77 -10.98
CA GLN A 6 -1.63 16.99 -10.33
C GLN A 6 -1.11 15.85 -9.43
N PRO A 7 -0.10 15.05 -9.84
CA PRO A 7 0.45 14.00 -8.99
C PRO A 7 1.06 14.55 -7.68
N LEU A 8 1.70 15.72 -7.72
CA LEU A 8 2.34 16.32 -6.54
C LEU A 8 1.32 16.88 -5.55
N LEU A 9 0.26 17.53 -6.06
CA LEU A 9 -0.86 18.00 -5.27
C LEU A 9 -1.59 16.84 -4.57
N VAL A 10 -1.91 15.78 -5.31
CA VAL A 10 -2.54 14.57 -4.74
C VAL A 10 -1.65 13.96 -3.66
N ARG A 11 -0.35 13.84 -3.89
CA ARG A 11 0.59 13.32 -2.88
C ARG A 11 0.62 14.17 -1.61
N LYS A 12 0.53 15.50 -1.73
CA LYS A 12 0.50 16.41 -0.58
C LYS A 12 -0.78 16.25 0.23
N VAL A 13 -1.94 16.19 -0.43
CA VAL A 13 -3.24 15.97 0.22
C VAL A 13 -3.27 14.62 0.94
N LEU A 14 -2.83 13.55 0.28
CA LEU A 14 -2.83 12.19 0.85
C LEU A 14 -1.97 12.07 2.13
N LYS A 15 -0.90 12.86 2.29
CA LYS A 15 -0.11 12.88 3.54
C LYS A 15 -0.83 13.57 4.71
N GLY A 16 -1.87 14.35 4.43
CA GLY A 16 -2.66 15.08 5.42
C GLY A 16 -3.81 14.29 6.03
N ILE A 17 -4.19 13.14 5.46
CA ILE A 17 -5.38 12.38 5.86
C ILE A 17 -5.02 11.08 6.59
N TRP A 18 -6.01 10.57 7.34
CA TRP A 18 -5.95 9.26 8.00
C TRP A 18 -6.60 8.20 7.13
N PHE A 19 -5.91 7.09 6.91
CA PHE A 19 -6.39 5.93 6.18
C PHE A 19 -6.85 4.85 7.14
N ILE A 20 -7.94 4.17 6.81
CA ILE A 20 -8.42 3.00 7.53
C ILE A 20 -8.23 1.78 6.64
N THR A 21 -7.58 0.74 7.17
CA THR A 21 -7.47 -0.55 6.45
C THR A 21 -8.56 -1.50 6.92
N SER A 22 -9.26 -2.13 5.99
CA SER A 22 -10.40 -3.04 6.27
C SER A 22 -10.11 -4.52 6.04
N HIS A 23 -8.94 -4.89 5.52
CA HIS A 23 -8.61 -6.31 5.22
C HIS A 23 -8.34 -7.17 6.47
N THR A 24 -8.40 -6.58 7.67
CA THR A 24 -8.35 -7.32 8.94
C THR A 24 -9.57 -6.99 9.78
N ASN A 25 -9.99 -7.92 10.64
CA ASN A 25 -11.08 -7.70 11.61
C ASN A 25 -10.78 -6.62 12.67
N LYS A 26 -9.63 -5.94 12.59
CA LYS A 26 -9.23 -4.84 13.45
C LYS A 26 -9.19 -3.54 12.64
N ILE A 27 -9.93 -2.54 13.08
CA ILE A 27 -9.85 -1.19 12.50
C ILE A 27 -8.53 -0.57 12.94
N ARG A 28 -7.66 -0.27 11.97
CA ARG A 28 -6.39 0.44 12.20
C ARG A 28 -6.36 1.71 11.37
N LYS A 29 -5.98 2.82 12.03
CA LYS A 29 -5.78 4.12 11.40
C LYS A 29 -4.30 4.32 11.11
N PHE A 30 -3.97 4.68 9.88
CA PHE A 30 -2.60 4.93 9.43
C PHE A 30 -2.47 6.31 8.82
N ARG A 31 -1.30 6.93 8.98
CA ARG A 31 -0.93 8.14 8.27
C ARG A 31 0.12 7.81 7.22
N LEU A 32 -0.08 8.29 6.00
CA LEU A 32 0.86 8.06 4.91
C LEU A 32 2.13 8.89 5.12
N LYS A 33 3.28 8.23 5.27
CA LYS A 33 4.59 8.90 5.37
C LYS A 33 5.22 9.14 4.00
N SER A 34 5.20 8.12 3.15
CA SER A 34 5.84 8.12 1.84
C SER A 34 5.08 7.22 0.86
N PHE A 35 5.41 7.34 -0.42
CA PHE A 35 4.93 6.45 -1.48
C PHE A 35 6.02 5.43 -1.77
N GLY A 36 5.66 4.16 -1.70
CA GLY A 36 6.57 3.05 -2.01
C GLY A 36 6.59 2.68 -3.49
N ARG A 37 7.26 1.56 -3.79
CA ARG A 37 7.19 0.89 -5.10
C ARG A 37 5.81 0.26 -5.32
N PRO A 38 5.43 -0.04 -6.57
CA PRO A 38 4.22 -0.80 -6.87
C PRO A 38 4.16 -2.12 -6.09
N ALA A 39 2.96 -2.59 -5.73
CA ALA A 39 2.79 -3.78 -4.90
C ALA A 39 3.38 -5.05 -5.52
N ASN A 40 3.42 -5.13 -6.85
CA ASN A 40 4.01 -6.25 -7.61
C ASN A 40 5.56 -6.24 -7.59
N GLU A 41 6.18 -5.09 -7.26
CA GLU A 41 7.64 -4.93 -7.24
C GLU A 41 8.18 -4.81 -5.81
N HIS A 42 7.34 -4.42 -4.85
CA HIS A 42 7.74 -4.23 -3.47
C HIS A 42 7.86 -5.59 -2.77
N LYS A 43 9.09 -6.08 -2.61
CA LYS A 43 9.41 -7.32 -1.89
C LYS A 43 9.73 -7.03 -0.43
N PHE A 44 9.33 -7.93 0.46
CA PHE A 44 9.72 -7.94 1.85
C PHE A 44 9.96 -9.37 2.32
N THR A 45 10.76 -9.52 3.39
CA THR A 45 11.05 -10.82 3.99
C THR A 45 9.92 -11.20 4.95
N LYS A 46 9.26 -12.33 4.70
CA LYS A 46 8.31 -12.94 5.63
C LYS A 46 9.05 -13.41 6.89
N LYS A 47 8.34 -13.58 8.00
CA LYS A 47 8.92 -14.12 9.25
C LYS A 47 9.62 -15.48 9.08
N GLU A 48 9.26 -16.24 8.04
CA GLU A 48 9.82 -17.55 7.70
C GLU A 48 11.12 -17.46 6.88
N GLY A 49 11.57 -16.25 6.49
CA GLY A 49 12.81 -16.03 5.74
C GLY A 49 12.60 -15.83 4.23
N ASP A 50 11.45 -16.21 3.69
CA ASP A 50 11.15 -16.06 2.27
C ASP A 50 10.87 -14.62 1.85
N GLN A 51 11.37 -14.22 0.69
CA GLN A 51 11.00 -12.95 0.06
C GLN A 51 9.71 -13.10 -0.74
N ILE A 52 8.73 -12.25 -0.46
CA ILE A 52 7.44 -12.22 -1.16
C ILE A 52 7.09 -10.78 -1.56
N THR A 53 6.37 -10.62 -2.67
CA THR A 53 5.84 -9.30 -3.04
C THR A 53 4.66 -8.93 -2.14
N VAL A 54 4.36 -7.63 -2.03
CA VAL A 54 3.13 -7.19 -1.34
C VAL A 54 1.89 -7.76 -2.02
N ALA A 55 1.86 -7.80 -3.35
CA ALA A 55 0.73 -8.34 -4.09
C ALA A 55 0.48 -9.82 -3.79
N ASP A 56 1.52 -10.65 -3.85
CA ASP A 56 1.40 -12.08 -3.56
C ASP A 56 1.04 -12.32 -2.10
N TYR A 57 1.60 -11.55 -1.17
CA TYR A 57 1.22 -11.64 0.23
C TYR A 57 -0.26 -11.35 0.48
N PHE A 58 -0.83 -10.36 -0.21
CA PHE A 58 -2.25 -10.03 -0.07
C PHE A 58 -3.15 -11.10 -0.68
N ARG A 59 -2.72 -11.72 -1.78
CA ARG A 59 -3.39 -12.86 -2.39
C ARG A 59 -3.39 -14.06 -1.45
N ASP A 60 -2.22 -14.44 -0.92
CA ASP A 60 -2.08 -15.66 -0.11
C ASP A 60 -2.78 -15.55 1.24
N LYS A 61 -2.67 -14.38 1.90
CA LYS A 61 -3.16 -14.22 3.28
C LYS A 61 -4.63 -13.85 3.37
N TRP A 62 -5.15 -13.12 2.39
CA TRP A 62 -6.51 -12.57 2.44
C TRP A 62 -7.34 -12.87 1.20
N ASN A 63 -6.81 -13.60 0.21
CA ASN A 63 -7.46 -13.85 -1.08
C ASN A 63 -7.88 -12.54 -1.79
N ILE A 64 -7.05 -11.49 -1.66
CA ILE A 64 -7.28 -10.18 -2.27
C ILE A 64 -6.31 -9.99 -3.43
N ASN A 65 -6.86 -9.78 -4.63
CA ASN A 65 -6.09 -9.38 -5.81
C ASN A 65 -6.00 -7.85 -5.88
N LEU A 66 -4.79 -7.31 -5.66
CA LEU A 66 -4.52 -5.88 -5.81
C LEU A 66 -4.54 -5.50 -7.30
N ARG A 67 -5.28 -4.43 -7.64
CA ARG A 67 -5.43 -3.90 -9.00
C ARG A 67 -4.45 -2.75 -9.26
#